data_AF-A0A9X1B771-F1
#
_entry.id   AF-A0A9X1B771-F1
#
_cell.length_a   1.000
_cell.length_b   1.000
_cell.length_c   1.000
_cell.angle_alpha   90.00
_cell.angle_beta   90.00
_cell.angle_gamma   90.00
#
_symmetry.space_group_name_H-M   'P 1'
#
loop_
_entity.id
_entity.type
_entity.pdbx_description
1 polymer ?
#
loop_
_entity_poly.entity_id
_entity_poly.type
_entity_poly.pdbx_seq_one_letter_code
_entity_poly.pdbx_strand_id
1 'polypeptide(L)'
;MKTLTSRLRIGEKIALGFGLVILIFLGVILHDQRTLTRLAADYERLHQVFGARQSFAFGIARNMTAMRQAEASFRLHPELTAAMEVAASGRGLADETLALGRLDSSSARTATEIQWLTRDYLLRFVALLDAWVIRGLDENRGLQGQFRHSAHALEAAAMGLTRESWDTADGLALDILQLRRREKDYLLRGGDDYVAMVDQILAQLAQRLDEMRVPEIQGMLAERLRTYDESFHALVEQNRRIAVLGREMDAAAARITPLVEANLELARAELTAMTARWSADARAQGRLNLLIAFGATGAGLIFAVWISLRLARTLRRFARLLDRLVTETPGERIPVTRGARDEVELMARSLNTLADHKATFVDWWRVAMREAVALRDVNRLTAGAPAHEELLELRQAIAGRETLMKQFGEDLGLQLARVQTVVERLDCSQRQRPWLDRQDCEVLSAAALRLAVLAHILEADTPASG
;
A
#
# COMPACT_ATOMS: atom_id res chain seq x y z
N MET A 1 -25.39 -34.58 2.80
CA MET A 1 -24.06 -34.56 2.13
C MET A 1 -23.51 -35.92 1.70
N LYS A 2 -24.02 -37.09 2.16
CA LYS A 2 -23.48 -38.41 1.78
C LYS A 2 -23.70 -38.84 0.31
N THR A 3 -24.60 -38.19 -0.42
CA THR A 3 -25.03 -38.61 -1.78
C THR A 3 -24.31 -37.90 -2.93
N LEU A 4 -23.73 -36.72 -2.71
CA LEU A 4 -23.00 -35.97 -3.77
C LEU A 4 -21.54 -36.43 -3.91
N THR A 5 -20.89 -36.77 -2.80
CA THR A 5 -19.48 -37.22 -2.81
C THR A 5 -19.32 -38.67 -3.26
N SER A 6 -20.38 -39.47 -3.34
CA SER A 6 -20.29 -40.89 -3.72
C SER A 6 -20.12 -41.10 -5.24
N ARG A 7 -20.36 -40.07 -6.05
CA ARG A 7 -20.28 -40.13 -7.52
C ARG A 7 -18.97 -39.59 -8.12
N LEU A 8 -18.13 -38.94 -7.33
CA LEU A 8 -16.87 -38.34 -7.78
C LEU A 8 -15.72 -39.36 -7.76
N ARG A 9 -14.75 -39.17 -8.68
CA ARG A 9 -13.47 -39.90 -8.72
C ARG A 9 -12.60 -39.54 -7.50
N ILE A 10 -11.63 -40.39 -7.16
CA ILE A 10 -10.72 -40.09 -6.03
C ILE A 10 -9.91 -38.82 -6.30
N GLY A 11 -9.44 -38.66 -7.54
CA GLY A 11 -8.73 -37.45 -7.96
C GLY A 11 -9.57 -36.18 -7.80
N GLU A 12 -10.87 -36.23 -8.10
CA GLU A 12 -11.78 -35.10 -7.97
C GLU A 12 -12.03 -34.72 -6.50
N LYS A 13 -12.11 -35.70 -5.60
CA LYS A 13 -12.26 -35.46 -4.14
C LYS A 13 -11.00 -34.82 -3.54
N ILE A 14 -9.83 -35.27 -3.98
CA ILE A 14 -8.53 -34.70 -3.58
C ILE A 14 -8.40 -33.28 -4.11
N ALA A 15 -8.71 -33.07 -5.41
CA ALA A 15 -8.65 -31.77 -6.06
C ALA A 15 -9.61 -30.76 -5.43
N LEU A 16 -10.83 -31.16 -5.04
CA LEU A 16 -11.77 -30.29 -4.32
C LEU A 16 -11.25 -29.85 -2.94
N GLY A 17 -10.64 -30.77 -2.18
CA GLY A 17 -10.10 -30.47 -0.86
C GLY A 17 -8.90 -29.53 -0.91
N PHE A 18 -7.91 -29.83 -1.75
CA PHE A 18 -6.76 -28.94 -1.96
C PHE A 18 -7.19 -27.62 -2.63
N GLY A 19 -8.14 -27.67 -3.56
CA GLY A 19 -8.69 -26.49 -4.22
C GLY A 19 -9.36 -25.51 -3.25
N LEU A 20 -10.09 -26.02 -2.24
CA LEU A 20 -10.68 -25.18 -1.19
C LEU A 20 -9.61 -24.49 -0.33
N VAL A 21 -8.56 -25.21 0.07
CA VAL A 21 -7.45 -24.64 0.86
C VAL A 21 -6.73 -23.56 0.06
N ILE A 22 -6.47 -23.81 -1.23
CA ILE A 22 -5.86 -22.83 -2.14
C ILE A 22 -6.76 -21.60 -2.30
N LEU A 23 -8.07 -21.77 -2.45
CA LEU A 23 -9.03 -20.66 -2.54
C LEU A 23 -9.06 -19.79 -1.27
N ILE A 24 -9.01 -20.41 -0.10
CA ILE A 24 -8.93 -19.69 1.18
C ILE A 24 -7.63 -18.90 1.26
N PHE A 25 -6.49 -19.53 0.92
CA PHE A 25 -5.19 -18.85 0.87
C PHE A 25 -5.20 -17.68 -0.10
N LEU A 26 -5.75 -17.87 -1.30
CA LEU A 26 -5.85 -16.83 -2.31
C LEU A 26 -6.75 -15.68 -1.84
N GLY A 27 -7.87 -15.98 -1.16
CA GLY A 27 -8.76 -14.98 -0.59
C GLY A 27 -8.07 -14.12 0.47
N VAL A 28 -7.28 -14.73 1.36
CA VAL A 28 -6.49 -14.02 2.37
C VAL A 28 -5.43 -13.14 1.71
N ILE A 29 -4.67 -13.67 0.75
CA ILE A 29 -3.64 -12.92 0.02
C ILE A 29 -4.25 -11.73 -0.72
N LEU A 30 -5.38 -11.92 -1.39
CA LEU A 30 -6.07 -10.85 -2.11
C LEU A 30 -6.63 -9.77 -1.18
N HIS A 31 -7.16 -10.17 -0.02
CA HIS A 31 -7.64 -9.22 0.99
C HIS A 31 -6.48 -8.38 1.57
N ASP A 32 -5.37 -9.04 1.90
CA ASP A 32 -4.18 -8.40 2.47
C ASP A 32 -3.54 -7.43 1.47
N GLN A 33 -3.37 -7.86 0.20
CA GLN A 33 -2.85 -6.99 -0.85
C GLN A 33 -3.74 -5.76 -1.10
N ARG A 34 -5.07 -5.91 -1.09
CA ARG A 34 -5.99 -4.76 -1.26
C ARG A 34 -5.93 -3.79 -0.09
N THR A 35 -5.73 -4.30 1.12
CA THR A 35 -5.65 -3.47 2.33
C THR A 35 -4.31 -2.73 2.37
N LEU A 36 -3.20 -3.43 2.12
CA LEU A 36 -1.86 -2.84 2.05
C LEU A 36 -1.74 -1.77 0.96
N THR A 37 -2.31 -2.00 -0.22
CA THR A 37 -2.25 -1.02 -1.32
C THR A 37 -3.03 0.26 -1.04
N ARG A 38 -4.23 0.18 -0.45
CA ARG A 38 -5.00 1.37 -0.05
C ARG A 38 -4.25 2.17 1.02
N LEU A 39 -3.74 1.47 2.04
CA LEU A 39 -3.02 2.11 3.15
C LEU A 39 -1.70 2.73 2.69
N ALA A 40 -0.95 2.06 1.80
CA ALA A 40 0.28 2.59 1.22
C ALA A 40 -0.01 3.87 0.39
N ALA A 41 -1.10 3.90 -0.38
CA ALA A 41 -1.50 5.07 -1.15
C ALA A 41 -1.90 6.27 -0.27
N ASP A 42 -2.54 6.02 0.89
CA ASP A 42 -2.90 7.09 1.83
C ASP A 42 -1.67 7.62 2.59
N TYR A 43 -0.73 6.74 2.95
CA TYR A 43 0.54 7.11 3.57
C TYR A 43 1.42 7.93 2.61
N GLU A 44 1.54 7.49 1.36
CA GLU A 44 2.29 8.19 0.32
C GLU A 44 1.71 9.60 0.08
N ARG A 45 0.38 9.72 -0.01
CA ARG A 45 -0.29 11.02 -0.13
C ARG A 45 0.01 11.94 1.05
N LEU A 46 -0.05 11.43 2.28
CA LEU A 46 0.23 12.24 3.47
C LEU A 46 1.70 12.68 3.53
N HIS A 47 2.64 11.81 3.17
CA HIS A 47 4.06 12.16 3.06
C HIS A 47 4.33 13.22 2.01
N GLN A 48 3.68 13.12 0.85
CA GLN A 48 3.80 14.14 -0.20
C GLN A 48 3.28 15.50 0.27
N VAL A 49 2.14 15.54 0.97
CA VAL A 49 1.60 16.78 1.56
C VAL A 49 2.55 17.34 2.62
N PHE A 50 3.09 16.50 3.51
CA PHE A 50 4.06 16.93 4.52
C PHE A 50 5.33 17.48 3.88
N GLY A 51 5.90 16.77 2.89
CA GLY A 51 7.07 17.21 2.13
C GLY A 51 6.83 18.54 1.41
N ALA A 52 5.65 18.71 0.81
CA ALA A 52 5.25 19.97 0.19
C ALA A 52 5.14 21.11 1.23
N ARG A 53 4.48 20.88 2.37
CA ARG A 53 4.39 21.86 3.47
C ARG A 53 5.79 22.29 3.94
N GLN A 54 6.71 21.35 4.12
CA GLN A 54 8.08 21.62 4.54
C GLN A 54 8.85 22.44 3.49
N SER A 55 8.72 22.08 2.21
CA SER A 55 9.33 22.84 1.10
C SER A 55 8.85 24.29 1.07
N PHE A 56 7.53 24.51 1.15
CA PHE A 56 6.95 25.86 1.17
C PHE A 56 7.33 26.63 2.44
N ALA A 57 7.38 25.97 3.60
CA ALA A 57 7.86 26.60 4.84
C ALA A 57 9.28 27.14 4.69
N PHE A 58 10.20 26.35 4.12
CA PHE A 58 11.56 26.82 3.82
C PHE A 58 11.58 27.93 2.76
N GLY A 59 10.75 27.83 1.73
CA GLY A 59 10.58 28.87 0.72
C GLY A 59 10.16 30.22 1.32
N ILE A 60 9.17 30.21 2.21
CA ILE A 60 8.69 31.38 2.95
C ILE A 60 9.81 31.95 3.83
N ALA A 61 10.48 31.12 4.63
CA ALA A 61 11.55 31.55 5.54
C ALA A 61 12.75 32.16 4.78
N ARG A 62 13.13 31.54 3.66
CA ARG A 62 14.19 32.05 2.77
C ARG A 62 13.83 33.41 2.21
N ASN A 63 12.64 33.56 1.62
CA ASN A 63 12.20 34.82 1.04
C ASN A 63 12.03 35.91 2.11
N MET A 64 11.53 35.57 3.30
CA MET A 64 11.46 36.50 4.44
C MET A 64 12.86 37.01 4.82
N THR A 65 13.84 36.11 4.94
CA THR A 65 15.22 36.48 5.27
C THR A 65 15.83 37.39 4.20
N ALA A 66 15.65 37.05 2.92
CA ALA A 66 16.10 37.87 1.80
C ALA A 66 15.44 39.25 1.79
N MET A 67 14.14 39.32 2.08
CA MET A 67 13.40 40.58 2.18
C MET A 67 13.95 41.49 3.28
N ARG A 68 14.24 40.94 4.47
CA ARG A 68 14.85 41.69 5.58
C ARG A 68 16.29 42.12 5.30
N GLN A 69 17.06 41.27 4.62
CA GLN A 69 18.42 41.60 4.23
C GLN A 69 18.46 42.74 3.20
N ALA A 70 17.60 42.68 2.19
CA ALA A 70 17.48 43.74 1.19
C ALA A 70 16.99 45.06 1.81
N GLU A 71 16.05 44.99 2.76
CA GLU A 71 15.62 46.16 3.54
C GLU A 71 16.79 46.75 4.35
N ALA A 72 17.54 45.92 5.06
CA ALA A 72 18.71 46.36 5.82
C ALA A 72 19.77 47.01 4.92
N SER A 73 19.99 46.42 3.73
CA SER A 73 20.87 46.99 2.70
C SER A 73 20.39 48.38 2.26
N PHE A 74 19.08 48.51 1.96
CA PHE A 74 18.47 49.80 1.59
C PHE A 74 18.64 50.87 2.67
N ARG A 75 18.46 50.51 3.96
CA ARG A 75 18.61 51.47 5.07
C ARG A 75 20.06 51.94 5.26
N LEU A 76 21.04 51.13 4.87
CA LEU A 76 22.46 51.51 4.89
C LEU A 76 22.83 52.35 3.66
N HIS A 77 22.36 51.92 2.49
CA HIS A 77 22.60 52.55 1.20
C HIS A 77 21.27 52.63 0.43
N PRO A 78 20.59 53.79 0.41
CA PRO A 78 19.27 53.96 -0.21
C PRO A 78 19.27 53.86 -1.73
N GLU A 79 19.60 52.68 -2.26
CA GLU A 79 19.65 52.36 -3.68
C GLU A 79 18.37 51.70 -4.18
N LEU A 80 18.01 52.01 -5.43
CA LEU A 80 16.80 51.45 -6.06
C LEU A 80 16.86 49.92 -6.22
N THR A 81 18.05 49.37 -6.41
CA THR A 81 18.31 47.93 -6.52
C THR A 81 17.84 47.17 -5.28
N ALA A 82 18.23 47.64 -4.09
CA ALA A 82 17.80 47.05 -2.82
C ALA A 82 16.27 47.13 -2.65
N ALA A 83 15.65 48.25 -3.04
CA ALA A 83 14.18 48.37 -3.00
C ALA A 83 13.47 47.39 -3.94
N MET A 84 14.03 47.13 -5.14
CA MET A 84 13.52 46.13 -6.06
C MET A 84 13.66 44.71 -5.52
N GLU A 85 14.75 44.41 -4.81
CA GLU A 85 14.97 43.12 -4.16
C GLU A 85 13.95 42.84 -3.06
N VAL A 86 13.64 43.83 -2.21
CA VAL A 86 12.56 43.70 -1.19
C VAL A 86 11.25 43.32 -1.85
N ALA A 87 10.87 44.01 -2.94
CA ALA A 87 9.63 43.71 -3.67
C ALA A 87 9.66 42.32 -4.33
N ALA A 88 10.81 41.90 -4.87
CA ALA A 88 10.98 40.59 -5.49
C ALA A 88 10.87 39.45 -4.47
N SER A 89 11.56 39.56 -3.33
CA SER A 89 11.46 38.61 -2.22
C SER A 89 10.07 38.57 -1.62
N GLY A 90 9.39 39.72 -1.49
CA GLY A 90 8.00 39.78 -1.04
C GLY A 90 7.03 39.04 -1.97
N ARG A 91 7.21 39.16 -3.30
CA ARG A 91 6.44 38.37 -4.29
C ARG A 91 6.72 36.87 -4.14
N GLY A 92 8.00 36.50 -4.05
CA GLY A 92 8.38 35.10 -3.83
C GLY A 92 7.77 34.51 -2.55
N LEU A 93 7.77 35.27 -1.45
CA LEU A 93 7.11 34.88 -0.21
C LEU A 93 5.60 34.68 -0.40
N ALA A 94 4.93 35.62 -1.08
CA ALA A 94 3.50 35.53 -1.35
C ALA A 94 3.15 34.32 -2.22
N ASP A 95 3.95 34.01 -3.24
CA ASP A 95 3.75 32.87 -4.14
C ASP A 95 3.88 31.53 -3.39
N GLU A 96 4.92 31.37 -2.56
CA GLU A 96 5.12 30.18 -1.71
C GLU A 96 3.98 30.03 -0.70
N THR A 97 3.50 31.14 -0.15
CA THR A 97 2.38 31.15 0.79
C THR A 97 1.05 30.79 0.12
N LEU A 98 0.82 31.27 -1.10
CA LEU A 98 -0.33 30.86 -1.92
C LEU A 98 -0.29 29.36 -2.24
N ALA A 99 0.88 28.84 -2.58
CA ALA A 99 1.06 27.41 -2.84
C ALA A 99 0.81 26.55 -1.60
N LEU A 100 1.32 26.98 -0.43
CA LEU A 100 1.03 26.38 0.88
C LEU A 100 -0.48 26.34 1.15
N GLY A 101 -1.19 27.44 0.90
CA GLY A 101 -2.62 27.55 1.15
C GLY A 101 -3.49 26.63 0.28
N ARG A 102 -2.97 26.12 -0.85
CA ARG A 102 -3.69 25.18 -1.73
C ARG A 102 -3.59 23.72 -1.30
N LEU A 103 -2.72 23.40 -0.33
CA LEU A 103 -2.53 22.01 0.11
C LEU A 103 -3.73 21.47 0.88
N ASP A 104 -4.28 22.25 1.80
CA ASP A 104 -5.39 21.85 2.65
C ASP A 104 -5.99 23.04 3.41
N SER A 105 -7.12 22.81 4.08
CA SER A 105 -7.86 23.86 4.81
C SER A 105 -7.11 24.44 6.02
N SER A 106 -6.21 23.68 6.66
CA SER A 106 -5.41 24.17 7.78
C SER A 106 -4.33 25.11 7.28
N SER A 107 -3.59 24.68 6.26
CA SER A 107 -2.59 25.47 5.58
C SER A 107 -3.17 26.74 4.95
N ALA A 108 -4.42 26.69 4.43
CA ALA A 108 -5.12 27.85 3.89
C ALA A 108 -5.32 28.98 4.91
N ARG A 109 -5.65 28.64 6.17
CA ARG A 109 -5.81 29.62 7.25
C ARG A 109 -4.49 30.30 7.57
N THR A 110 -3.43 29.52 7.78
CA THR A 110 -2.08 30.05 8.02
C THR A 110 -1.60 30.90 6.86
N ALA A 111 -1.81 30.44 5.63
CA ALA A 111 -1.42 31.16 4.41
C ALA A 111 -2.10 32.53 4.31
N THR A 112 -3.37 32.63 4.70
CA THR A 112 -4.10 33.90 4.69
C THR A 112 -3.48 34.92 5.66
N GLU A 113 -3.10 34.49 6.86
CA GLU A 113 -2.46 35.38 7.84
C GLU A 113 -1.05 35.80 7.40
N ILE A 114 -0.25 34.87 6.86
CA ILE A 114 1.09 35.18 6.33
C ILE A 114 0.99 36.15 5.14
N GLN A 115 0.02 35.98 4.24
CA GLN A 115 -0.22 36.90 3.12
C GLN A 115 -0.57 38.31 3.61
N TRP A 116 -1.43 38.40 4.62
CA TRP A 116 -1.78 39.69 5.22
C TRP A 116 -0.54 40.36 5.81
N LEU A 117 0.25 39.65 6.62
CA LEU A 117 1.49 40.16 7.21
C LEU A 117 2.53 40.58 6.16
N THR A 118 2.63 39.84 5.06
CA THR A 118 3.55 40.16 3.96
C THR A 118 3.11 41.42 3.21
N ARG A 119 1.81 41.56 2.94
CA ARG A 119 1.27 42.79 2.34
C ARG A 119 1.45 43.98 3.27
N ASP A 120 1.20 43.79 4.56
CA ASP A 120 1.33 44.79 5.62
C ASP A 120 2.78 45.29 5.74
N TYR A 121 3.76 44.38 5.66
CA TYR A 121 5.18 44.67 5.57
C TYR A 121 5.52 45.48 4.32
N LEU A 122 5.09 45.03 3.13
CA LEU A 122 5.42 45.67 1.87
C LEU A 122 4.83 47.09 1.76
N LEU A 123 3.61 47.30 2.28
CA LEU A 123 2.99 48.63 2.33
C LEU A 123 3.79 49.59 3.23
N ARG A 124 4.27 49.11 4.39
CA ARG A 124 5.15 49.89 5.26
C ARG A 124 6.51 50.15 4.64
N PHE A 125 7.04 49.19 3.89
CA PHE A 125 8.28 49.40 3.16
C PHE A 125 8.13 50.51 2.13
N VAL A 126 7.03 50.56 1.38
CA VAL A 126 6.76 51.68 0.46
C VAL A 126 6.69 53.01 1.22
N ALA A 127 5.99 53.06 2.36
CA ALA A 127 5.97 54.27 3.19
C ALA A 127 7.35 54.65 3.74
N LEU A 128 8.21 53.66 4.00
CA LEU A 128 9.60 53.87 4.42
C LEU A 128 10.45 54.41 3.27
N LEU A 129 10.27 53.92 2.04
CA LEU A 129 10.90 54.48 0.84
C LEU A 129 10.54 55.96 0.68
N ASP A 130 9.24 56.29 0.75
CA ASP A 130 8.76 57.67 0.67
C ASP A 130 9.37 58.53 1.78
N ALA A 131 9.46 57.97 2.99
CA ALA A 131 10.08 58.66 4.11
C ALA A 131 11.58 58.94 3.89
N TRP A 132 12.31 58.00 3.31
CA TRP A 132 13.71 58.19 2.93
C TRP A 132 13.89 59.22 1.81
N VAL A 133 12.99 59.26 0.84
CA VAL A 133 13.00 60.28 -0.22
C VAL A 133 12.82 61.68 0.36
N ILE A 134 11.85 61.87 1.28
CA ILE A 134 11.61 63.15 1.96
C ILE A 134 12.82 63.53 2.83
N ARG A 135 13.38 62.57 3.58
CA ARG A 135 14.59 62.77 4.38
C ARG A 135 15.77 63.24 3.52
N GLY A 136 15.91 62.68 2.33
CA GLY A 136 17.06 62.86 1.45
C GLY A 136 17.84 61.54 1.31
N LEU A 137 17.98 61.07 0.07
CA LEU A 137 18.74 59.84 -0.26
C LEU A 137 20.26 60.05 -0.21
N ASP A 138 20.70 61.31 -0.20
CA ASP A 138 22.08 61.71 -0.02
C ASP A 138 22.14 62.93 0.91
N GLU A 139 23.35 63.29 1.31
CA GLU A 139 23.57 64.38 2.26
C GLU A 139 23.15 65.77 1.76
N ASN A 140 22.94 65.97 0.45
CA ASN A 140 22.68 67.26 -0.17
C ASN A 140 21.21 67.46 -0.58
N ARG A 141 20.37 66.44 -0.43
CA ARG A 141 18.95 66.46 -0.85
C ARG A 141 17.99 66.35 0.33
N GLY A 142 16.72 66.66 0.08
CA GLY A 142 15.63 66.52 1.06
C GLY A 142 15.84 67.37 2.31
N LEU A 143 15.23 66.93 3.42
CA LEU A 143 15.38 67.56 4.72
C LEU A 143 16.84 67.57 5.21
N GLN A 144 17.62 66.53 4.92
CA GLN A 144 19.04 66.46 5.29
C GLN A 144 19.86 67.55 4.61
N GLY A 145 19.64 67.79 3.32
CA GLY A 145 20.27 68.87 2.58
C GLY A 145 19.86 70.25 3.11
N GLN A 146 18.56 70.49 3.30
CA GLN A 146 18.04 71.76 3.87
C GLN A 146 18.65 72.05 5.25
N PHE A 147 18.71 71.03 6.10
CA PHE A 147 19.32 71.13 7.41
C PHE A 147 20.83 71.43 7.35
N ARG A 148 21.59 70.77 6.48
CA ARG A 148 23.02 71.09 6.31
C ARG A 148 23.24 72.53 5.88
N HIS A 149 22.42 73.04 4.97
CA HIS A 149 22.51 74.43 4.51
C HIS A 149 22.21 75.41 5.65
N SER A 150 21.16 75.18 6.44
CA SER A 150 20.83 76.04 7.59
C SER A 150 21.93 76.03 8.64
N ALA A 151 22.51 74.86 8.92
CA ALA A 151 23.59 74.72 9.88
C ALA A 151 24.89 75.40 9.45
N HIS A 152 25.28 75.24 8.18
CA HIS A 152 26.41 75.99 7.61
C HIS A 152 26.15 77.50 7.58
N ALA A 153 24.91 77.92 7.31
CA ALA A 153 24.53 79.32 7.29
C ALA A 153 24.55 79.96 8.69
N LEU A 154 24.17 79.23 9.74
CA LEU A 154 24.27 79.66 11.13
C LEU A 154 25.74 79.71 11.59
N GLU A 155 26.50 78.66 11.30
CA GLU A 155 27.93 78.55 11.63
C GLU A 155 28.75 79.66 10.96
N ALA A 156 28.53 79.91 9.66
CA ALA A 156 29.23 80.98 8.93
C ALA A 156 28.89 82.37 9.47
N ALA A 157 27.62 82.62 9.84
CA ALA A 157 27.20 83.90 10.42
C ALA A 157 27.89 84.15 11.77
N ALA A 158 27.92 83.15 12.65
CA ALA A 158 28.57 83.29 13.95
C ALA A 158 30.09 83.44 13.85
N MET A 159 30.75 82.66 12.98
CA MET A 159 32.19 82.76 12.78
C MET A 159 32.60 84.07 12.09
N GLY A 160 31.73 84.65 11.25
CA GLY A 160 31.93 85.98 10.67
C GLY A 160 32.03 87.06 11.73
N LEU A 161 31.17 87.00 12.76
CA LEU A 161 31.14 87.96 13.87
C LEU A 161 32.39 87.86 14.74
N THR A 162 32.94 86.66 14.95
CA THR A 162 34.21 86.51 15.68
C THR A 162 35.37 87.20 14.95
N ARG A 163 35.40 87.18 13.61
CA ARG A 163 36.46 87.85 12.83
C ARG A 163 36.38 89.38 12.90
N GLU A 164 35.18 89.92 13.08
CA GLU A 164 34.94 91.36 13.20
C GLU A 164 35.19 91.90 14.63
N SER A 165 35.68 91.06 15.56
CA SER A 165 36.10 91.43 16.92
C SER A 165 34.99 92.01 17.80
N TRP A 166 33.78 91.45 17.74
CA TRP A 166 32.70 91.81 18.66
C TRP A 166 32.89 91.10 20.02
N ASP A 167 32.91 91.85 21.13
CA ASP A 167 33.16 91.33 22.50
C ASP A 167 32.22 90.17 22.93
N THR A 168 31.02 90.08 22.35
CA THR A 168 30.04 89.01 22.62
C THR A 168 30.14 87.80 21.68
N ALA A 169 31.04 87.81 20.69
CA ALA A 169 31.08 86.79 19.64
C ALA A 169 31.76 85.46 20.06
N ASP A 170 32.68 85.49 21.02
CA ASP A 170 33.43 84.28 21.44
C ASP A 170 32.54 83.24 22.12
N GLY A 171 31.60 83.69 22.96
CA GLY A 171 30.62 82.81 23.61
C GLY A 171 29.63 82.19 22.62
N LEU A 172 29.17 82.98 21.64
CA LEU A 172 28.26 82.52 20.60
C LEU A 172 28.89 81.45 19.70
N ALA A 173 30.15 81.66 19.30
CA ALA A 173 30.89 80.71 18.48
C ALA A 173 31.10 79.37 19.22
N LEU A 174 31.41 79.40 20.52
CA LEU A 174 31.57 78.19 21.33
C LEU A 174 30.26 77.42 21.44
N ASP A 175 29.15 78.09 21.74
CA ASP A 175 27.83 77.45 21.90
C ASP A 175 27.38 76.82 20.58
N ILE A 176 27.64 77.45 19.43
CA ILE A 176 27.36 76.86 18.11
C ILE A 176 28.25 75.65 17.83
N LEU A 177 29.53 75.65 18.23
CA LEU A 177 30.36 74.45 18.10
C LEU A 177 29.86 73.29 18.99
N GLN A 178 29.36 73.60 20.18
CA GLN A 178 28.72 72.60 21.05
C GLN A 178 27.41 72.09 20.42
N LEU A 179 26.58 72.97 19.87
CA LEU A 179 25.36 72.64 19.13
C LEU A 179 25.67 71.65 17.99
N ARG A 180 26.65 71.98 17.13
CA ARG A 180 27.08 71.14 16.00
C ARG A 180 27.65 69.79 16.47
N ARG A 181 28.27 69.73 17.65
CA ARG A 181 28.71 68.46 18.25
C ARG A 181 27.52 67.57 18.64
N ARG A 182 26.55 68.12 19.38
CA ARG A 182 25.35 67.38 19.82
C ARG A 182 24.48 66.95 18.64
N GLU A 183 24.36 67.79 17.63
CA GLU A 183 23.73 67.44 16.36
C GLU A 183 24.41 66.22 15.71
N LYS A 184 25.74 66.23 15.57
CA LYS A 184 26.46 65.10 14.98
C LYS A 184 26.31 63.83 15.82
N ASP A 185 26.29 63.96 17.14
CA ASP A 185 26.01 62.84 18.04
C ASP A 185 24.60 62.26 17.79
N TYR A 186 23.60 63.12 17.58
CA TYR A 186 22.26 62.70 17.17
C TYR A 186 22.27 62.02 15.80
N LEU A 187 22.90 62.59 14.77
CA LEU A 187 22.91 62.01 13.43
C LEU A 187 23.61 60.63 13.39
N LEU A 188 24.57 60.38 14.29
CA LEU A 188 25.26 59.10 14.40
C LEU A 188 24.46 58.05 15.19
N ARG A 189 23.70 58.46 16.21
CA ARG A 189 23.10 57.53 17.20
C ARG A 189 21.58 57.53 17.26
N GLY A 190 20.92 58.57 16.76
CA GLY A 190 19.46 58.72 16.69
C GLY A 190 18.74 58.84 18.05
N GLY A 191 19.46 59.07 19.16
CA GLY A 191 18.88 59.10 20.50
C GLY A 191 18.22 60.43 20.86
N ASP A 192 17.04 60.38 21.49
CA ASP A 192 16.27 61.56 21.91
C ASP A 192 17.02 62.41 22.95
N ASP A 193 17.91 61.82 23.75
CA ASP A 193 18.77 62.57 24.69
C ASP A 193 19.61 63.64 23.99
N TYR A 194 20.07 63.37 22.75
CA TYR A 194 20.83 64.33 21.97
C TYR A 194 19.96 65.46 21.42
N VAL A 195 18.69 65.18 21.12
CA VAL A 195 17.70 66.20 20.74
C VAL A 195 17.50 67.15 21.92
N ALA A 196 17.26 66.62 23.13
CA ALA A 196 17.11 67.44 24.33
C ALA A 196 18.36 68.29 24.63
N MET A 197 19.57 67.76 24.40
CA MET A 197 20.81 68.53 24.53
C MET A 197 20.93 69.65 23.48
N VAL A 198 20.49 69.40 22.24
CA VAL A 198 20.42 70.44 21.19
C VAL A 198 19.43 71.53 21.61
N ASP A 199 18.23 71.16 22.05
CA ASP A 199 17.17 72.08 22.47
C ASP A 199 17.63 72.98 23.63
N GLN A 200 18.39 72.43 24.59
CA GLN A 200 18.99 73.21 25.67
C GLN A 200 19.98 74.26 25.16
N ILE A 201 20.82 73.91 24.18
CA ILE A 201 21.79 74.85 23.60
C ILE A 201 21.06 75.91 22.76
N LEU A 202 20.02 75.52 22.02
CA LEU A 202 19.19 76.46 21.25
C LEU A 202 18.50 77.48 22.16
N ALA A 203 17.96 77.05 23.30
CA ALA A 203 17.37 77.94 24.29
C ALA A 203 18.40 78.92 24.90
N GLN A 204 19.62 78.44 25.20
CA GLN A 204 20.70 79.30 25.68
C GLN A 204 21.15 80.31 24.63
N LEU A 205 21.27 79.89 23.37
CA LEU A 205 21.59 80.76 22.24
C LEU A 205 20.52 81.83 22.05
N ALA A 206 19.23 81.47 22.11
CA ALA A 206 18.12 82.41 22.02
C ALA A 206 18.17 83.47 23.12
N GLN A 207 18.40 83.06 24.38
CA GLN A 207 18.53 84.00 25.50
C GLN A 207 19.70 84.97 25.31
N ARG A 208 20.86 84.50 24.84
CA ARG A 208 22.00 85.39 24.55
C ARG A 208 21.72 86.35 23.40
N LEU A 209 20.95 85.94 22.40
CA LEU A 209 20.54 86.82 21.31
C LEU A 209 19.64 87.94 21.80
N ASP A 210 18.72 87.67 22.74
CA ASP A 210 17.85 88.70 23.33
C ASP A 210 18.63 89.76 24.12
N GLU A 211 19.79 89.39 24.68
CA GLU A 211 20.69 90.30 25.40
C GLU A 211 21.59 91.14 24.46
N MET A 212 21.58 90.86 23.14
CA MET A 212 22.44 91.51 22.17
C MET A 212 21.95 92.93 21.83
N ARG A 213 22.87 93.91 21.88
CA ARG A 213 22.56 95.34 21.70
C ARG A 213 22.61 95.86 20.26
N VAL A 214 22.84 94.98 19.28
CA VAL A 214 22.94 95.34 17.85
C VAL A 214 21.75 94.72 17.11
N PRO A 215 20.64 95.47 16.90
CA PRO A 215 19.39 94.92 16.38
C PRO A 215 19.51 94.24 15.01
N GLU A 216 20.37 94.76 14.13
CA GLU A 216 20.58 94.21 12.79
C GLU A 216 21.21 92.81 12.85
N ILE A 217 22.25 92.65 13.68
CA ILE A 217 22.95 91.37 13.88
C ILE A 217 22.05 90.39 14.64
N GLN A 218 21.35 90.89 15.66
CA GLN A 218 20.40 90.12 16.47
C GLN A 218 19.29 89.53 15.59
N GLY A 219 18.62 90.35 14.76
CA GLY A 219 17.58 89.90 13.85
C GLY A 219 18.08 88.88 12.82
N MET A 220 19.26 89.11 12.24
CA MET A 220 19.88 88.16 11.30
C MET A 220 20.17 86.80 11.95
N LEU A 221 20.78 86.79 13.14
CA LEU A 221 21.12 85.55 13.86
C LEU A 221 19.88 84.83 14.37
N ALA A 222 18.89 85.56 14.90
CA ALA A 222 17.64 84.98 15.36
C ALA A 222 16.91 84.25 14.23
N GLU A 223 16.86 84.85 13.03
CA GLU A 223 16.25 84.21 11.86
C GLU A 223 17.01 82.95 11.41
N ARG A 224 18.35 82.98 11.45
CA ARG A 224 19.19 81.80 11.14
C ARG A 224 19.03 80.70 12.17
N LEU A 225 18.95 81.05 13.45
CA LEU A 225 18.72 80.11 14.55
C LEU A 225 17.35 79.46 14.43
N ARG A 226 16.30 80.24 14.12
CA ARG A 226 14.94 79.74 13.86
C ARG A 226 14.91 78.77 12.67
N THR A 227 15.55 79.14 11.56
CA THR A 227 15.63 78.26 10.37
C THR A 227 16.40 76.97 10.67
N TYR A 228 17.47 77.05 11.45
CA TYR A 228 18.21 75.88 11.92
C TYR A 228 17.34 74.97 12.77
N ASP A 229 16.67 75.52 13.78
CA ASP A 229 15.79 74.81 14.70
C ASP A 229 14.66 74.07 13.97
N GLU A 230 13.93 74.78 13.10
CA GLU A 230 12.86 74.22 12.27
C GLU A 230 13.36 73.07 11.39
N SER A 231 14.51 73.25 10.72
CA SER A 231 15.06 72.21 9.83
C SER A 231 15.67 71.03 10.59
N PHE A 232 16.24 71.24 11.77
CA PHE A 232 16.71 70.18 12.66
C PHE A 232 15.55 69.31 13.12
N HIS A 233 14.50 69.92 13.67
CA HIS A 233 13.34 69.18 14.17
C HIS A 233 12.56 68.49 13.06
N ALA A 234 12.45 69.09 11.87
CA ALA A 234 11.88 68.41 10.70
C ALA A 234 12.65 67.13 10.35
N LEU A 235 14.00 67.19 10.35
CA LEU A 235 14.84 66.02 10.13
C LEU A 235 14.71 64.98 11.27
N VAL A 236 14.63 65.45 12.52
CA VAL A 236 14.44 64.57 13.69
C VAL A 236 13.14 63.80 13.60
N GLU A 237 12.03 64.48 13.33
CA GLU A 237 10.72 63.85 13.22
C GLU A 237 10.66 62.85 12.07
N GLN A 238 11.31 63.19 10.94
CA GLN A 238 11.40 62.27 9.82
C GLN A 238 12.22 61.02 10.15
N ASN A 239 13.33 61.14 10.89
CA ASN A 239 14.10 59.99 11.37
C ASN A 239 13.27 59.13 12.34
N ARG A 240 12.48 59.74 13.24
CA ARG A 240 11.57 59.01 14.12
C ARG A 240 10.53 58.21 13.34
N ARG A 241 9.94 58.81 12.31
CA ARG A 241 9.00 58.13 11.40
C ARG A 241 9.63 56.91 10.72
N ILE A 242 10.84 57.04 10.19
CA ILE A 242 11.59 55.91 9.59
C ILE A 242 11.84 54.81 10.63
N ALA A 243 12.23 55.17 11.85
CA ALA A 243 12.47 54.21 12.92
C ALA A 243 11.18 53.48 13.35
N VAL A 244 10.04 54.16 13.43
CA VAL A 244 8.74 53.55 13.69
C VAL A 244 8.37 52.55 12.59
N LEU A 245 8.44 52.97 11.32
CA LEU A 245 8.14 52.09 10.18
C LEU A 245 9.02 50.83 10.18
N GLY A 246 10.32 50.98 10.44
CA GLY A 246 11.23 49.85 10.56
C GLY A 246 10.83 48.87 11.68
N ARG A 247 10.46 49.36 12.87
CA ARG A 247 10.00 48.50 13.98
C ARG A 247 8.70 47.78 13.66
N GLU A 248 7.75 48.45 13.01
CA GLU A 248 6.48 47.83 12.63
C GLU A 248 6.68 46.74 11.56
N MET A 249 7.59 46.96 10.61
CA MET A 249 8.00 45.94 9.64
C MET A 249 8.66 44.75 10.32
N ASP A 250 9.60 44.98 11.23
CA ASP A 250 10.25 43.91 12.01
C ASP A 250 9.22 43.12 12.82
N ALA A 251 8.20 43.77 13.40
CA ALA A 251 7.11 43.11 14.12
C ALA A 251 6.24 42.25 13.18
N ALA A 252 5.90 42.74 11.99
CA ALA A 252 5.17 41.97 10.99
C ALA A 252 5.96 40.73 10.55
N ALA A 253 7.26 40.88 10.31
CA ALA A 253 8.15 39.78 9.94
C ALA A 253 8.30 38.74 11.07
N ALA A 254 8.47 39.19 12.31
CA ALA A 254 8.61 38.31 13.48
C ALA A 254 7.38 37.44 13.74
N ARG A 255 6.18 37.89 13.33
CA ARG A 255 4.94 37.11 13.43
C ARG A 255 4.84 35.99 12.40
N ILE A 256 5.54 36.06 11.28
CA ILE A 256 5.46 35.03 10.22
C ILE A 256 6.14 33.73 10.64
N THR A 257 7.30 33.80 11.30
CA THR A 257 8.06 32.61 11.74
C THR A 257 7.23 31.62 12.57
N PRO A 258 6.58 32.02 13.69
CA PRO A 258 5.81 31.08 14.50
C PRO A 258 4.58 30.51 13.76
N LEU A 259 4.02 31.24 12.78
CA LEU A 259 2.91 30.74 11.96
C LEU A 259 3.36 29.60 11.04
N VAL A 260 4.54 29.75 10.43
CA VAL A 260 5.14 28.71 9.58
C VAL A 260 5.48 27.47 10.42
N GLU A 261 6.11 27.66 11.58
CA GLU A 261 6.45 26.58 12.51
C GLU A 261 5.21 25.85 13.03
N ALA A 262 4.17 26.58 13.45
CA ALA A 262 2.93 25.99 13.94
C ALA A 262 2.25 25.14 12.86
N ASN A 263 2.24 25.59 11.60
CA ASN A 263 1.68 24.80 10.50
C ASN A 263 2.48 23.51 10.24
N LEU A 264 3.82 23.57 10.34
CA LEU A 264 4.67 22.39 10.20
C LEU A 264 4.47 21.40 11.35
N GLU A 265 4.33 21.88 12.58
CA GLU A 265 4.07 21.04 13.75
C GLU A 265 2.69 20.38 13.70
N LEU A 266 1.66 21.09 13.21
CA LEU A 266 0.36 20.47 12.93
C LEU A 266 0.47 19.32 11.91
N ALA A 267 1.25 19.52 10.84
CA ALA A 267 1.52 18.48 9.85
C ALA A 267 2.24 17.27 10.45
N ARG A 268 3.22 17.54 11.32
CA ARG A 268 4.02 16.52 12.00
C ARG A 268 3.16 15.72 12.99
N ALA A 269 2.28 16.39 13.73
CA ALA A 269 1.32 15.75 14.62
C ALA A 269 0.36 14.81 13.86
N GLU A 270 -0.10 15.22 12.68
CA GLU A 270 -0.98 14.40 11.83
C GLU A 270 -0.27 13.15 11.29
N LEU A 271 0.97 13.30 10.81
CA LEU A 271 1.81 12.19 10.34
C LEU A 271 2.16 11.20 11.47
N THR A 272 2.50 11.71 12.65
CA THR A 272 2.80 10.88 13.84
C THR A 272 1.56 10.16 14.36
N ALA A 273 0.40 10.80 14.36
CA ALA A 273 -0.86 10.15 14.72
C ALA A 273 -1.23 9.03 13.74
N MET A 274 -1.02 9.23 12.44
CA MET A 274 -1.32 8.22 11.42
C MET A 274 -0.33 7.04 11.45
N THR A 275 0.96 7.30 11.64
CA THR A 275 1.96 6.23 11.83
C THR A 275 1.71 5.43 13.11
N ALA A 276 1.26 6.09 14.19
CA ALA A 276 0.86 5.40 15.41
C ALA A 276 -0.32 4.45 15.18
N ARG A 277 -1.38 4.92 14.48
CA ARG A 277 -2.52 4.09 14.04
C ARG A 277 -2.07 2.92 13.17
N TRP A 278 -1.14 3.13 12.24
CA TRP A 278 -0.57 2.08 11.40
C TRP A 278 0.10 0.97 12.23
N SER A 279 0.89 1.35 13.24
CA SER A 279 1.55 0.37 14.12
C SER A 279 0.56 -0.44 14.97
N ALA A 280 -0.61 0.12 15.27
CA ALA A 280 -1.65 -0.55 16.04
C ALA A 280 -2.45 -1.50 15.14
N ASP A 281 -2.90 -1.04 13.97
CA ASP A 281 -3.69 -1.83 13.03
C ASP A 281 -2.86 -2.93 12.36
N ALA A 282 -1.60 -2.66 12.02
CA ALA A 282 -0.70 -3.67 11.44
C ALA A 282 -0.47 -4.84 12.42
N ARG A 283 -0.39 -4.58 13.73
CA ARG A 283 -0.28 -5.64 14.75
C ARG A 283 -1.58 -6.43 14.90
N ALA A 284 -2.73 -5.76 14.86
CA ALA A 284 -4.03 -6.42 14.98
C ALA A 284 -4.33 -7.30 13.76
N GLN A 285 -4.12 -6.78 12.54
CA GLN A 285 -4.30 -7.53 11.30
C GLN A 285 -3.26 -8.65 11.15
N GLY A 286 -1.99 -8.40 11.50
CA GLY A 286 -0.94 -9.41 11.47
C GLY A 286 -1.28 -10.65 12.31
N ARG A 287 -1.89 -10.47 13.48
CA ARG A 287 -2.38 -11.59 14.31
C ARG A 287 -3.49 -12.39 13.64
N LEU A 288 -4.46 -11.71 13.02
CA LEU A 288 -5.60 -12.37 12.39
C LEU A 288 -5.15 -13.14 11.14
N ASN A 289 -4.24 -12.57 10.34
CA ASN A 289 -3.62 -13.25 9.19
C ASN A 289 -2.79 -14.47 9.63
N LEU A 290 -2.01 -14.36 10.72
CA LEU A 290 -1.29 -15.50 11.28
C LEU A 290 -2.24 -16.60 11.75
N LEU A 291 -3.34 -16.25 12.43
CA LEU A 291 -4.34 -17.23 12.88
C LEU A 291 -5.01 -17.93 11.69
N ILE A 292 -5.36 -17.21 10.63
CA ILE A 292 -5.92 -17.82 9.42
C ILE A 292 -4.88 -18.70 8.72
N ALA A 293 -3.61 -18.26 8.63
CA ALA A 293 -2.54 -19.04 8.04
C ALA A 293 -2.30 -20.34 8.82
N PHE A 294 -2.15 -20.27 10.15
CA PHE A 294 -2.04 -21.44 11.03
C PHE A 294 -3.27 -22.35 10.91
N GLY A 295 -4.48 -21.77 10.86
CA GLY A 295 -5.73 -22.49 10.66
C GLY A 295 -5.78 -23.23 9.31
N ALA A 296 -5.38 -22.58 8.23
CA ALA A 296 -5.36 -23.15 6.89
C ALA A 296 -4.29 -24.24 6.74
N THR A 297 -3.09 -24.02 7.27
CA THR A 297 -2.02 -25.03 7.33
C THR A 297 -2.44 -26.23 8.18
N GLY A 298 -3.05 -25.98 9.34
CA GLY A 298 -3.59 -27.04 10.21
C GLY A 298 -4.69 -27.85 9.53
N ALA A 299 -5.65 -27.18 8.88
CA ALA A 299 -6.71 -27.83 8.13
C ALA A 299 -6.15 -28.66 6.95
N GLY A 300 -5.15 -28.14 6.24
CA GLY A 300 -4.44 -28.86 5.18
C GLY A 300 -3.72 -30.11 5.69
N LEU A 301 -3.04 -30.01 6.85
CA LEU A 301 -2.36 -31.15 7.48
C LEU A 301 -3.37 -32.21 7.92
N ILE A 302 -4.45 -31.81 8.60
CA ILE A 302 -5.52 -32.72 9.02
C ILE A 302 -6.13 -33.43 7.80
N PHE A 303 -6.39 -32.68 6.72
CA PHE A 303 -6.93 -33.23 5.48
C PHE A 303 -5.95 -34.22 4.82
N ALA A 304 -4.66 -33.89 4.77
CA ALA A 304 -3.61 -34.75 4.21
C ALA A 304 -3.45 -36.05 5.02
N VAL A 305 -3.46 -35.98 6.34
CA VAL A 305 -3.42 -37.15 7.22
C VAL A 305 -4.69 -37.99 7.05
N TRP A 306 -5.86 -37.36 7.06
CA TRP A 306 -7.14 -38.04 6.90
C TRP A 306 -7.22 -38.82 5.58
N ILE A 307 -6.78 -38.22 4.47
CA ILE A 307 -6.81 -38.86 3.16
C ILE A 307 -5.78 -39.97 3.03
N SER A 308 -4.57 -39.76 3.56
CA SER A 308 -3.49 -40.77 3.59
C SER A 308 -3.91 -42.01 4.38
N LEU A 309 -4.50 -41.81 5.56
CA LEU A 309 -4.99 -42.90 6.40
C LEU A 309 -6.17 -43.63 5.76
N ARG A 310 -7.03 -42.92 5.02
CA ARG A 310 -8.16 -43.54 4.32
C ARG A 310 -7.68 -44.38 3.14
N LEU A 311 -6.77 -43.84 2.31
CA LEU A 311 -6.23 -44.53 1.14
C LEU A 311 -5.40 -45.75 1.55
N ALA A 312 -4.50 -45.61 2.53
CA ALA A 312 -3.69 -46.71 3.04
C ALA A 312 -4.52 -47.84 3.68
N ARG A 313 -5.64 -47.52 4.34
CA ARG A 313 -6.56 -48.55 4.86
C ARG A 313 -7.25 -49.31 3.74
N THR A 314 -7.70 -48.62 2.70
CA THR A 314 -8.34 -49.24 1.54
C THR A 314 -7.37 -50.12 0.76
N LEU A 315 -6.17 -49.63 0.46
CA LEU A 315 -5.13 -50.40 -0.24
C LEU A 315 -4.72 -51.66 0.53
N ARG A 316 -4.58 -51.57 1.86
CA ARG A 316 -4.30 -52.74 2.72
C ARG A 316 -5.42 -53.79 2.72
N ARG A 317 -6.67 -53.43 2.39
CA ARG A 317 -7.75 -54.43 2.22
C ARG A 317 -7.58 -55.18 0.90
N PHE A 318 -7.28 -54.48 -0.18
CA PHE A 318 -6.99 -55.09 -1.48
C PHE A 318 -5.78 -56.01 -1.41
N ALA A 319 -4.68 -55.53 -0.83
CA ALA A 319 -3.44 -56.31 -0.69
C ALA A 319 -3.68 -57.60 0.11
N ARG A 320 -4.43 -57.54 1.22
CA ARG A 320 -4.76 -58.73 2.02
C ARG A 320 -5.64 -59.74 1.28
N LEU A 321 -6.59 -59.27 0.47
CA LEU A 321 -7.44 -60.17 -0.30
C LEU A 321 -6.67 -60.81 -1.46
N LEU A 322 -5.80 -60.06 -2.14
CA LEU A 322 -4.89 -60.59 -3.15
C LEU A 322 -3.92 -61.62 -2.57
N ASP A 323 -3.30 -61.33 -1.43
CA ASP A 323 -2.38 -62.25 -0.75
C ASP A 323 -3.09 -63.57 -0.36
N ARG A 324 -4.28 -63.48 0.22
CA ARG A 324 -5.13 -64.65 0.50
C ARG A 324 -5.58 -65.38 -0.77
N LEU A 325 -5.77 -64.68 -1.88
CA LEU A 325 -6.09 -65.30 -3.16
C LEU A 325 -4.89 -66.02 -3.79
N VAL A 326 -3.67 -65.85 -3.30
CA VAL A 326 -2.53 -66.67 -3.73
C VAL A 326 -2.59 -68.02 -3.02
N THR A 327 -2.79 -68.02 -1.70
CA THR A 327 -2.70 -69.22 -0.85
C THR A 327 -4.01 -69.99 -0.68
N GLU A 328 -5.15 -69.31 -0.70
CA GLU A 328 -6.46 -69.87 -0.32
C GLU A 328 -7.55 -69.49 -1.34
N THR A 329 -8.76 -70.05 -1.18
CA THR A 329 -9.99 -69.60 -1.86
C THR A 329 -10.89 -68.87 -0.86
N PRO A 330 -10.59 -67.60 -0.52
CA PRO A 330 -11.37 -66.85 0.45
C PRO A 330 -12.78 -66.55 -0.07
N GLY A 331 -13.80 -66.77 0.79
CA GLY A 331 -15.19 -66.39 0.52
C GLY A 331 -15.50 -64.91 0.76
N GLU A 332 -14.57 -64.16 1.38
CA GLU A 332 -14.73 -62.74 1.64
C GLU A 332 -14.71 -61.94 0.33
N ARG A 333 -15.58 -60.94 0.20
CA ARG A 333 -15.64 -60.03 -0.95
C ARG A 333 -15.54 -58.60 -0.46
N ILE A 334 -14.88 -57.76 -1.25
CA ILE A 334 -14.78 -56.34 -0.94
C ILE A 334 -16.14 -55.70 -1.23
N PRO A 335 -16.73 -54.92 -0.30
CA PRO A 335 -18.06 -54.36 -0.48
C PRO A 335 -18.11 -53.42 -1.68
N VAL A 336 -19.06 -53.64 -2.59
CA VAL A 336 -19.28 -52.88 -3.83
C VAL A 336 -20.60 -52.09 -3.73
N THR A 337 -20.57 -50.78 -3.98
CA THR A 337 -21.74 -49.90 -4.02
C THR A 337 -22.23 -49.71 -5.47
N ARG A 338 -23.51 -50.00 -5.74
CA ARG A 338 -24.10 -49.85 -7.08
C ARG A 338 -24.07 -48.38 -7.54
N GLY A 339 -23.43 -48.12 -8.69
CA GLY A 339 -23.44 -46.81 -9.38
C GLY A 339 -22.27 -45.87 -9.07
N ALA A 340 -21.28 -46.28 -8.28
CA ALA A 340 -20.09 -45.46 -8.03
C ALA A 340 -19.11 -45.50 -9.23
N ARG A 341 -18.56 -44.32 -9.60
CA ARG A 341 -17.57 -44.12 -10.69
C ARG A 341 -16.11 -44.07 -10.17
N ASP A 342 -15.91 -44.51 -8.93
CA ASP A 342 -14.63 -44.43 -8.22
C ASP A 342 -13.67 -45.52 -8.73
N GLU A 343 -12.40 -45.17 -8.94
CA GLU A 343 -11.35 -46.09 -9.38
C GLU A 343 -11.16 -47.26 -8.38
N VAL A 344 -11.32 -46.98 -7.09
CA VAL A 344 -11.25 -48.01 -6.02
C VAL A 344 -12.38 -49.02 -6.14
N GLU A 345 -13.56 -48.58 -6.56
CA GLU A 345 -14.73 -49.43 -6.74
C GLU A 345 -14.56 -50.36 -7.95
N LEU A 346 -13.93 -49.85 -9.00
CA LEU A 346 -13.63 -50.60 -10.21
C LEU A 346 -12.63 -51.72 -9.90
N MET A 347 -11.57 -51.39 -9.15
CA MET A 347 -10.59 -52.36 -8.68
C MET A 347 -11.21 -53.41 -7.73
N ALA A 348 -12.15 -53.02 -6.88
CA ALA A 348 -12.91 -53.96 -6.03
C ALA A 348 -13.76 -54.94 -6.83
N ARG A 349 -14.43 -54.47 -7.88
CA ARG A 349 -15.20 -55.36 -8.77
C ARG A 349 -14.29 -56.34 -9.49
N SER A 350 -13.23 -55.86 -10.14
CA SER A 350 -12.28 -56.74 -10.85
C SER A 350 -11.66 -57.78 -9.92
N LEU A 351 -11.30 -57.39 -8.69
CA LEU A 351 -10.70 -58.32 -7.73
C LEU A 351 -11.72 -59.33 -7.18
N ASN A 352 -12.96 -58.94 -6.94
CA ASN A 352 -14.04 -59.86 -6.57
C ASN A 352 -14.31 -60.87 -7.70
N THR A 353 -14.35 -60.43 -8.96
CA THR A 353 -14.50 -61.32 -10.12
C THR A 353 -13.35 -62.31 -10.24
N LEU A 354 -12.10 -61.88 -9.98
CA LEU A 354 -10.96 -62.78 -9.93
C LEU A 354 -11.11 -63.84 -8.82
N ALA A 355 -11.59 -63.42 -7.64
CA ALA A 355 -11.86 -64.33 -6.52
C ALA A 355 -12.95 -65.36 -6.86
N ASP A 356 -14.00 -64.94 -7.56
CA ASP A 356 -15.07 -65.82 -8.04
C ASP A 356 -14.53 -66.84 -9.04
N HIS A 357 -13.77 -66.40 -10.06
CA HIS A 357 -13.15 -67.31 -11.03
C HIS A 357 -12.22 -68.34 -10.37
N LYS A 358 -11.40 -67.92 -9.38
CA LYS A 358 -10.55 -68.86 -8.64
C LYS A 358 -11.38 -69.90 -7.90
N ALA A 359 -12.46 -69.48 -7.22
CA ALA A 359 -13.35 -70.39 -6.51
C ALA A 359 -13.97 -71.43 -7.47
N THR A 360 -14.54 -70.96 -8.59
CA THR A 360 -15.11 -71.84 -9.61
C THR A 360 -14.09 -72.81 -10.19
N PHE A 361 -12.86 -72.35 -10.47
CA PHE A 361 -11.79 -73.21 -10.98
C PHE A 361 -11.37 -74.29 -9.98
N VAL A 362 -11.24 -73.94 -8.70
CA VAL A 362 -10.89 -74.91 -7.65
C VAL A 362 -11.99 -75.95 -7.46
N ASP A 363 -13.26 -75.55 -7.52
CA ASP A 363 -14.39 -76.49 -7.45
C ASP A 363 -14.45 -77.40 -8.68
N TRP A 364 -14.26 -76.86 -9.88
CA TRP A 364 -14.12 -77.64 -11.11
C TRP A 364 -12.97 -78.65 -11.00
N TRP A 365 -11.78 -78.20 -10.59
CA TRP A 365 -10.60 -79.04 -10.43
C TRP A 365 -10.84 -80.16 -9.41
N ARG A 366 -11.50 -79.87 -8.28
CA ARG A 366 -11.86 -80.87 -7.28
C ARG A 366 -12.82 -81.93 -7.82
N VAL A 367 -13.76 -81.57 -8.68
CA VAL A 367 -14.66 -82.56 -9.29
C VAL A 367 -13.93 -83.39 -10.34
N ALA A 368 -13.16 -82.75 -11.22
CA ALA A 368 -12.37 -83.44 -12.24
C ALA A 368 -11.33 -84.40 -11.63
N MET A 369 -10.68 -84.01 -10.51
CA MET A 369 -9.72 -84.87 -9.82
C MET A 369 -10.40 -86.06 -9.14
N ARG A 370 -11.58 -85.86 -8.52
CA ARG A 370 -12.39 -86.95 -7.96
C ARG A 370 -12.78 -87.97 -9.02
N GLU A 371 -13.16 -87.49 -10.21
CA GLU A 371 -13.45 -88.34 -11.37
C GLU A 371 -12.21 -89.10 -11.86
N ALA A 372 -11.05 -88.45 -11.97
CA ALA A 372 -9.81 -89.10 -12.38
C ALA A 372 -9.33 -90.18 -11.37
N VAL A 373 -9.53 -89.94 -10.07
CA VAL A 373 -9.25 -90.92 -9.01
C VAL A 373 -10.23 -92.10 -9.12
N ALA A 374 -11.53 -91.84 -9.24
CA ALA A 374 -12.54 -92.89 -9.43
C ALA A 374 -12.29 -93.73 -10.70
N LEU A 375 -11.90 -93.09 -11.82
CA LEU A 375 -11.52 -93.78 -13.06
C LEU A 375 -10.27 -94.65 -12.89
N ARG A 376 -9.26 -94.17 -12.14
CA ARG A 376 -8.06 -94.94 -11.82
C ARG A 376 -8.37 -96.17 -10.96
N ASP A 377 -9.22 -96.01 -9.96
CA ASP A 377 -9.59 -97.08 -9.03
C ASP A 377 -10.42 -98.14 -9.75
N VAL A 378 -11.34 -97.74 -10.64
CA VAL A 378 -12.06 -98.67 -11.53
C VAL A 378 -11.14 -99.42 -12.50
N ASN A 379 -10.13 -98.76 -13.07
CA ASN A 379 -9.17 -99.42 -13.97
C ASN A 379 -8.29 -100.45 -13.26
N ARG A 380 -7.99 -100.27 -11.96
CA ARG A 380 -7.22 -101.22 -11.16
C ARG A 380 -7.99 -102.53 -10.85
N LEU A 381 -9.31 -102.52 -10.93
CA LEU A 381 -10.18 -103.68 -10.69
C LEU A 381 -10.30 -104.64 -11.90
N THR A 382 -9.66 -104.32 -13.02
CA THR A 382 -9.59 -105.24 -14.18
C THR A 382 -8.82 -106.54 -13.90
N ALA A 383 -8.30 -106.72 -12.68
CA ALA A 383 -7.74 -107.97 -12.16
C ALA A 383 -8.62 -108.63 -11.07
N GLY A 384 -9.93 -108.79 -11.32
CA GLY A 384 -10.77 -109.78 -10.63
C GLY A 384 -11.98 -109.25 -9.82
N ALA A 385 -13.18 -109.46 -10.39
CA ALA A 385 -14.55 -109.35 -9.83
C ALA A 385 -15.04 -107.98 -9.29
N PRO A 386 -16.32 -107.58 -9.54
CA PRO A 386 -16.78 -106.21 -9.32
C PRO A 386 -17.18 -105.93 -7.87
N ALA A 387 -16.67 -104.85 -7.27
CA ALA A 387 -17.25 -104.23 -6.08
C ALA A 387 -18.31 -103.20 -6.49
N HIS A 388 -19.56 -103.40 -6.03
CA HIS A 388 -20.71 -102.56 -6.39
C HIS A 388 -20.56 -101.10 -5.93
N GLU A 389 -19.73 -100.85 -4.92
CA GLU A 389 -19.54 -99.56 -4.27
C GLU A 389 -18.69 -98.58 -5.11
N GLU A 390 -17.61 -99.06 -5.74
CA GLU A 390 -16.73 -98.25 -6.60
C GLU A 390 -17.40 -97.85 -7.92
N LEU A 391 -18.29 -98.72 -8.44
CA LEU A 391 -19.18 -98.39 -9.57
C LEU A 391 -20.20 -97.29 -9.22
N LEU A 392 -20.62 -97.23 -7.96
CA LEU A 392 -21.55 -96.22 -7.46
C LEU A 392 -20.86 -94.87 -7.30
N GLU A 393 -19.63 -94.86 -6.79
CA GLU A 393 -18.78 -93.66 -6.74
C GLU A 393 -18.45 -93.12 -8.13
N LEU A 394 -18.11 -93.99 -9.09
CA LEU A 394 -17.90 -93.57 -10.49
C LEU A 394 -19.18 -92.95 -11.08
N ARG A 395 -20.35 -93.56 -10.85
CA ARG A 395 -21.64 -92.99 -11.29
C ARG A 395 -21.93 -91.64 -10.64
N GLN A 396 -21.65 -91.47 -9.35
CA GLN A 396 -21.82 -90.19 -8.67
C GLN A 396 -20.83 -89.13 -9.15
N ALA A 397 -19.58 -89.51 -9.46
CA ALA A 397 -18.59 -88.60 -10.03
C ALA A 397 -18.95 -88.17 -11.47
N ILE A 398 -19.42 -89.09 -12.31
CA ILE A 398 -19.92 -88.81 -13.66
C ILE A 398 -21.17 -87.93 -13.60
N ALA A 399 -22.13 -88.21 -12.71
CA ALA A 399 -23.31 -87.37 -12.49
C ALA A 399 -22.92 -85.97 -11.97
N GLY A 400 -21.87 -85.88 -11.15
CA GLY A 400 -21.27 -84.62 -10.73
C GLY A 400 -20.69 -83.82 -11.90
N ARG A 401 -19.97 -84.47 -12.84
CA ARG A 401 -19.48 -83.83 -14.07
C ARG A 401 -20.63 -83.39 -14.97
N GLU A 402 -21.66 -84.21 -15.16
CA GLU A 402 -22.84 -83.83 -15.96
C GLU A 402 -23.54 -82.61 -15.39
N THR A 403 -23.70 -82.55 -14.07
CA THR A 403 -24.32 -81.39 -13.40
C THR A 403 -23.48 -80.13 -13.57
N LEU A 404 -22.16 -80.24 -13.45
CA LEU A 404 -21.23 -79.12 -13.69
C LEU A 404 -21.17 -78.70 -15.16
N MET A 405 -21.20 -79.64 -16.11
CA MET A 405 -21.25 -79.34 -17.54
C MET A 405 -22.56 -78.65 -17.92
N LYS A 406 -23.69 -79.06 -17.33
CA LYS A 406 -24.97 -78.38 -17.50
C LYS A 406 -24.93 -76.97 -16.91
N GLN A 407 -24.45 -76.80 -15.68
CA GLN A 407 -24.29 -75.47 -15.08
C GLN A 407 -23.34 -74.57 -15.88
N PHE A 408 -22.24 -75.12 -16.40
CA PHE A 408 -21.31 -74.39 -17.25
C PHE A 408 -21.96 -74.00 -18.57
N GLY A 409 -22.74 -74.89 -19.19
CA GLY A 409 -23.53 -74.61 -20.39
C GLY A 409 -24.57 -73.52 -20.18
N GLU A 410 -25.33 -73.58 -19.08
CA GLU A 410 -26.30 -72.55 -18.69
C GLU A 410 -25.63 -71.19 -18.47
N ASP A 411 -24.51 -71.14 -17.75
CA ASP A 411 -23.78 -69.89 -17.48
C ASP A 411 -23.16 -69.33 -18.77
N LEU A 412 -22.63 -70.18 -19.66
CA LEU A 412 -22.15 -69.77 -20.98
C LEU A 412 -23.29 -69.21 -21.84
N GLY A 413 -24.47 -69.84 -21.81
CA GLY A 413 -25.67 -69.35 -22.47
C GLY A 413 -26.12 -67.99 -21.95
N LEU A 414 -26.06 -67.77 -20.64
CA LEU A 414 -26.43 -66.52 -19.99
C LEU A 414 -25.43 -65.38 -20.29
N GLN A 415 -24.13 -65.70 -20.37
CA GLN A 415 -23.09 -64.76 -20.81
C GLN A 415 -23.23 -64.44 -22.30
N LEU A 416 -23.51 -65.42 -23.15
CA LEU A 416 -23.77 -65.23 -24.59
C LEU A 416 -24.99 -64.34 -24.83
N ALA A 417 -26.09 -64.56 -24.10
CA ALA A 417 -27.29 -63.73 -24.16
C ALA A 417 -26.99 -62.27 -23.75
N ARG A 418 -26.17 -62.07 -22.72
CA ARG A 418 -25.69 -60.73 -22.32
C ARG A 418 -24.83 -60.08 -23.39
N VAL A 419 -23.92 -60.82 -24.02
CA VAL A 419 -23.11 -60.32 -25.15
C VAL A 419 -24.01 -59.92 -26.31
N GLN A 420 -25.03 -60.73 -26.64
CA GLN A 420 -26.04 -60.40 -27.64
C GLN A 420 -26.80 -59.12 -27.30
N THR A 421 -27.22 -58.95 -26.04
CA THR A 421 -27.93 -57.74 -25.59
C THR A 421 -27.03 -56.49 -25.65
N VAL A 422 -25.72 -56.66 -25.42
CA VAL A 422 -24.73 -55.57 -25.55
C VAL A 422 -24.48 -55.23 -27.02
N VAL A 423 -24.43 -56.23 -27.90
CA VAL A 423 -24.33 -56.07 -29.36
C VAL A 423 -25.59 -55.40 -29.92
N GLU A 424 -26.79 -55.76 -29.47
CA GLU A 424 -28.05 -55.11 -29.86
C GLU A 424 -28.14 -53.66 -29.39
N ARG A 425 -27.55 -53.34 -28.23
CA ARG A 425 -27.42 -51.95 -27.74
C ARG A 425 -26.36 -51.14 -28.48
N LEU A 426 -25.42 -51.79 -29.16
CA LEU A 426 -24.51 -51.13 -30.09
C LEU A 426 -25.28 -50.94 -31.41
N ASP A 427 -26.05 -49.86 -31.48
CA ASP A 427 -26.82 -49.50 -32.68
C ASP A 427 -25.89 -49.26 -33.88
N CYS A 428 -25.72 -50.29 -34.71
CA CYS A 428 -24.83 -50.30 -35.88
C CYS A 428 -25.36 -49.46 -37.06
N SER A 429 -26.49 -48.76 -36.87
CA SER A 429 -27.07 -47.87 -37.88
C SER A 429 -26.51 -46.44 -37.85
N GLN A 430 -25.76 -46.05 -36.79
CA GLN A 430 -25.22 -44.69 -36.66
C GLN A 430 -23.73 -44.56 -37.02
N ARG A 431 -23.44 -43.70 -38.01
CA ARG A 431 -22.12 -43.30 -38.55
C ARG A 431 -21.10 -42.69 -37.57
N GLN A 432 -21.30 -42.74 -36.25
CA GLN A 432 -20.52 -41.93 -35.29
C GLN A 432 -19.38 -42.64 -34.55
N ARG A 433 -18.97 -43.86 -34.92
CA ARG A 433 -17.82 -44.53 -34.29
C ARG A 433 -16.84 -45.09 -35.34
N PRO A 434 -15.66 -44.46 -35.55
CA PRO A 434 -14.77 -44.75 -36.67
C PRO A 434 -13.95 -46.05 -36.56
N TRP A 435 -14.07 -46.83 -35.48
CA TRP A 435 -13.23 -48.00 -35.21
C TRP A 435 -14.00 -49.33 -35.07
N LEU A 436 -15.30 -49.34 -35.36
CA LEU A 436 -16.09 -50.59 -35.48
C LEU A 436 -16.65 -50.65 -36.90
N ASP A 437 -16.14 -51.56 -37.72
CA ASP A 437 -16.68 -51.80 -39.06
C ASP A 437 -17.96 -52.66 -38.96
N ARG A 438 -18.85 -52.51 -39.94
CA ARG A 438 -20.09 -53.30 -40.06
C ARG A 438 -19.78 -54.80 -40.14
N GLN A 439 -18.66 -55.12 -40.78
CA GLN A 439 -18.16 -56.48 -40.91
C GLN A 439 -17.73 -57.09 -39.57
N ASP A 440 -17.11 -56.30 -38.68
CA ASP A 440 -16.73 -56.76 -37.33
C ASP A 440 -17.96 -57.07 -36.45
N CYS A 441 -19.03 -56.29 -36.61
CA CYS A 441 -20.29 -56.52 -35.89
C CYS A 441 -21.02 -57.77 -36.38
N GLU A 442 -21.01 -58.02 -37.69
CA GLU A 442 -21.55 -59.24 -38.28
C GLU A 442 -20.74 -60.47 -37.84
N VAL A 443 -19.40 -60.35 -37.77
CA VAL A 443 -18.53 -61.41 -37.26
C VAL A 443 -18.78 -61.70 -35.78
N LEU A 444 -18.94 -60.68 -34.94
CA LEU A 444 -19.26 -60.84 -33.52
C LEU A 444 -20.64 -61.44 -33.29
N SER A 445 -21.65 -61.01 -34.05
CA SER A 445 -23.00 -61.57 -34.00
C SER A 445 -23.03 -63.02 -34.47
N ALA A 446 -22.35 -63.33 -35.58
CA ALA A 446 -22.23 -64.69 -36.09
C ALA A 446 -21.43 -65.59 -35.15
N ALA A 447 -20.38 -65.08 -34.49
CA ALA A 447 -19.63 -65.82 -33.48
C ALA A 447 -20.47 -66.11 -32.24
N ALA A 448 -21.25 -65.14 -31.75
CA ALA A 448 -22.18 -65.34 -30.64
C ALA A 448 -23.27 -66.36 -31.00
N LEU A 449 -23.84 -66.29 -32.20
CA LEU A 449 -24.84 -67.26 -32.67
C LEU A 449 -24.26 -68.67 -32.81
N ARG A 450 -23.05 -68.80 -33.38
CA ARG A 450 -22.37 -70.10 -33.52
C ARG A 450 -21.99 -70.70 -32.17
N LEU A 451 -21.54 -69.88 -31.22
CA LEU A 451 -21.24 -70.33 -29.86
C LEU A 451 -22.51 -70.70 -29.08
N ALA A 452 -23.63 -70.02 -29.30
CA ALA A 452 -24.93 -70.40 -28.75
C ALA A 452 -25.42 -71.74 -29.31
N VAL A 453 -25.25 -71.98 -30.62
CA VAL A 453 -25.52 -73.29 -31.24
C VAL A 453 -24.60 -74.37 -30.67
N LEU A 454 -23.32 -74.06 -30.44
CA LEU A 454 -22.36 -75.00 -29.87
C LEU A 454 -22.70 -75.35 -28.40
N ALA A 455 -23.17 -74.38 -27.62
CA ALA A 455 -23.68 -74.59 -26.26
C ALA A 455 -24.92 -75.49 -26.26
N HIS A 456 -25.84 -75.29 -27.22
CA HIS A 456 -27.04 -76.10 -27.35
C HIS A 456 -26.75 -77.54 -27.85
N ILE A 457 -25.72 -77.71 -28.70
CA ILE A 457 -25.25 -79.04 -29.11
C ILE A 457 -24.59 -79.78 -27.94
N LEU A 458 -23.84 -79.07 -27.08
CA LEU A 458 -23.28 -79.64 -25.85
C LEU A 458 -24.36 -80.09 -24.84
N GLU A 459 -25.55 -79.45 -24.84
CA GLU A 459 -26.72 -79.93 -24.09
C GLU A 459 -27.40 -81.15 -24.74
N ALA A 460 -27.35 -81.27 -26.08
CA ALA A 460 -28.01 -82.33 -26.83
C ALA A 460 -27.23 -83.67 -26.86
N ASP A 461 -25.90 -83.64 -26.72
CA ASP A 461 -25.03 -84.82 -26.78
C ASP A 461 -24.87 -85.57 -25.44
N THR A 462 -25.62 -85.19 -24.40
CA THR A 462 -25.68 -86.00 -23.16
C THR A 462 -26.72 -87.12 -23.34
N PRO A 463 -26.34 -88.41 -23.31
CA PRO A 463 -27.30 -89.50 -23.44
C PRO A 463 -28.28 -89.45 -22.25
N ALA A 464 -29.57 -89.40 -22.55
CA ALA A 464 -30.63 -89.57 -21.55
C ALA A 464 -30.43 -90.94 -20.88
N SER A 465 -30.16 -90.92 -19.58
CA SER A 465 -30.03 -92.09 -18.73
C SER A 465 -31.35 -92.85 -18.66
N GLY A 466 -31.38 -94.02 -19.31
CA GLY A 466 -32.27 -95.14 -19.05
C GLY A 466 -31.44 -96.33 -18.61
#